data_AF-A0AAJ6CT92-F1
#
_entry.id   AF-A0AAJ6CT92-F1
#
_cell.length_a   1.000
_cell.length_b   1.000
_cell.length_c   1.000
_cell.angle_alpha   90.00
_cell.angle_beta   90.00
_cell.angle_gamma   90.00
#
_symmetry.space_group_name_H-M   'P 1'
#
loop_
_entity.id
_entity.type
_entity.pdbx_description
1 polymer ?
#
loop_
_entity_poly.entity_id
_entity_poly.type
_entity_poly.pdbx_seq_one_letter_code
_entity_poly.pdbx_strand_id
1 'polypeptide(L)'
;MAFTPRNPFALLELENNEALFSGRLVNQASHLAEKYIEARQERWSECAERIDLNIGAFLSEEFDLQNDKLLFQSRFLTLYADCNAAFGSLNHGHCLWGFKVDYF
;
A
#
# COMPACT_ATOMS: atom_id res chain seq x y z
N MET A 1 -11.40 20.34 -4.36
CA MET A 1 -10.34 19.69 -5.14
C MET A 1 -10.54 18.19 -5.01
N ALA A 2 -10.67 17.46 -6.11
CA ALA A 2 -10.70 16.00 -6.04
C ALA A 2 -9.32 15.54 -5.56
N PHE A 3 -9.28 14.85 -4.42
CA PHE A 3 -8.04 14.28 -3.91
C PHE A 3 -7.68 13.12 -4.85
N THR A 4 -6.55 13.20 -5.56
CA THR A 4 -6.08 12.11 -6.41
C THR A 4 -5.07 11.29 -5.61
N PRO A 5 -5.35 10.00 -5.32
CA PRO A 5 -4.42 9.15 -4.59
C PRO A 5 -3.10 9.07 -5.36
N ARG A 6 -1.99 9.14 -4.62
CA ARG A 6 -0.65 9.04 -5.20
C ARG A 6 0.03 7.78 -4.69
N ASN A 7 0.91 7.23 -5.52
CA ASN A 7 1.75 6.12 -5.11
C ASN A 7 2.78 6.63 -4.08
N PRO A 8 2.72 6.16 -2.80
CA PRO A 8 3.60 6.63 -1.73
C PRO A 8 5.03 6.07 -1.86
N PHE A 9 5.29 5.30 -2.91
CA PHE A 9 6.60 4.73 -3.25
C PHE A 9 7.07 5.21 -4.63
N ALA A 10 6.59 6.37 -5.10
CA ALA A 10 7.08 6.98 -6.34
C ALA A 10 8.43 7.69 -6.14
N LEU A 11 9.33 7.56 -7.12
CA LEU A 11 10.76 7.93 -7.06
C LEU A 11 11.07 9.33 -6.51
N LEU A 12 10.24 10.34 -6.79
CA LEU A 12 10.49 11.72 -6.34
C LEU A 12 10.39 11.90 -4.81
N GLU A 13 9.62 11.07 -4.11
CA GLU A 13 9.52 11.10 -2.63
C GLU A 13 10.59 10.21 -1.96
N LEU A 14 11.25 9.34 -2.74
CA LEU A 14 12.22 8.35 -2.27
C LEU A 14 13.67 8.88 -2.25
N GLU A 15 14.02 9.79 -3.15
CA GLU A 15 15.41 10.25 -3.38
C GLU A 15 16.08 10.92 -2.17
N ASN A 16 15.32 11.41 -1.18
CA ASN A 16 15.90 12.18 -0.07
C ASN A 16 16.16 11.40 1.24
N ASN A 17 15.56 10.22 1.46
CA ASN A 17 15.64 9.53 2.77
C ASN A 17 15.76 7.98 2.71
N GLU A 18 15.72 7.35 1.52
CA GLU A 18 15.49 5.89 1.41
C GLU A 18 16.65 5.06 0.84
N ALA A 19 17.88 5.58 0.86
CA ALA A 19 19.08 4.81 0.49
C ALA A 19 19.29 3.52 1.34
N LEU A 20 18.45 3.27 2.34
CA LEU A 20 18.48 2.13 3.25
C LEU A 20 17.64 0.93 2.79
N PHE A 21 16.62 1.11 1.93
CA PHE A 21 15.77 0.01 1.49
C PHE A 21 16.31 -0.66 0.22
N SER A 22 16.14 -1.99 0.13
CA SER A 22 16.46 -2.69 -1.11
C SER A 22 15.55 -2.16 -2.23
N GLY A 23 16.13 -1.79 -3.37
CA GLY A 23 15.37 -1.31 -4.52
C GLY A 23 14.30 -2.31 -4.99
N ARG A 24 14.48 -3.60 -4.69
CA ARG A 24 13.49 -4.65 -4.98
C ARG A 24 12.21 -4.48 -4.16
N LEU A 25 12.32 -4.26 -2.85
CA LEU A 25 11.16 -4.10 -1.95
C LEU A 25 10.36 -2.86 -2.32
N VAL A 26 11.06 -1.74 -2.55
CA VAL A 26 10.44 -0.48 -2.98
C VAL A 26 9.74 -0.64 -4.32
N ASN A 27 10.36 -1.33 -5.29
CA ASN A 27 9.73 -1.60 -6.60
C ASN A 27 8.48 -2.47 -6.48
N GLN A 28 8.52 -3.52 -5.66
CA GLN A 28 7.35 -4.39 -5.42
C GLN A 28 6.21 -3.61 -4.76
N ALA A 29 6.51 -2.83 -3.71
CA ALA A 29 5.53 -2.02 -3.02
C ALA A 29 4.93 -0.92 -3.92
N SER A 30 5.77 -0.28 -4.73
CA SER A 30 5.36 0.71 -5.72
C SER A 30 4.43 0.10 -6.76
N HIS A 31 4.74 -1.09 -7.27
CA HIS A 31 3.86 -1.79 -8.22
C HIS A 31 2.51 -2.15 -7.59
N LEU A 32 2.51 -2.66 -6.35
CA LEU A 32 1.27 -2.97 -5.63
C LEU A 32 0.41 -1.72 -5.42
N ALA A 33 1.03 -0.60 -5.03
CA ALA A 33 0.34 0.67 -4.83
C ALA A 33 -0.29 1.19 -6.14
N GLU A 34 0.44 1.16 -7.24
CA GLU A 34 -0.07 1.55 -8.56
C GLU A 34 -1.28 0.69 -8.98
N LYS A 35 -1.16 -0.63 -8.87
CA LYS A 35 -2.26 -1.55 -9.20
C LYS A 35 -3.48 -1.36 -8.31
N TYR A 36 -3.27 -1.03 -7.04
CA TYR A 36 -4.37 -0.71 -6.15
C TYR A 36 -5.10 0.57 -6.59
N ILE A 37 -4.36 1.65 -6.90
CA ILE A 37 -4.95 2.90 -7.38
C ILE A 37 -5.75 2.67 -8.67
N GLU A 38 -5.17 1.96 -9.64
CA GLU A 38 -5.85 1.61 -10.91
C GLU A 38 -7.18 0.90 -10.64
N ALA A 39 -7.16 -0.18 -9.83
CA ALA A 39 -8.37 -0.94 -9.51
C ALA A 39 -9.43 -0.08 -8.80
N ARG A 40 -9.01 0.81 -7.90
CA ARG A 40 -9.90 1.73 -7.19
C ARG A 40 -10.50 2.77 -8.12
N GLN A 41 -9.72 3.33 -9.04
CA GLN A 41 -10.15 4.31 -10.02
C GLN A 41 -11.16 3.71 -11.02
N GLU A 42 -10.96 2.46 -11.43
CA GLU A 42 -11.87 1.72 -12.30
C GLU A 42 -13.11 1.17 -11.57
N ARG A 43 -13.22 1.38 -10.25
CA ARG A 43 -14.27 0.83 -9.38
C ARG A 43 -14.33 -0.71 -9.41
N TRP A 44 -13.21 -1.36 -9.67
CA TRP A 44 -13.09 -2.81 -9.75
C TRP A 44 -12.78 -3.42 -8.37
N SER A 45 -13.82 -3.56 -7.56
CA SER A 45 -13.69 -3.94 -6.14
C SER A 45 -13.00 -5.30 -5.92
N GLU A 46 -13.31 -6.31 -6.73
CA GLU A 46 -12.66 -7.64 -6.64
C GLU A 46 -11.16 -7.58 -6.92
N CYS A 47 -10.74 -6.77 -7.90
CA CYS A 47 -9.33 -6.58 -8.18
C CYS A 47 -8.64 -5.83 -7.02
N ALA A 48 -9.28 -4.80 -6.49
CA ALA A 48 -8.77 -4.08 -5.31
C ALA A 48 -8.64 -4.99 -4.08
N GLU A 49 -9.54 -5.96 -3.90
CA GLU A 49 -9.47 -6.96 -2.82
C GLU A 49 -8.29 -7.91 -2.99
N ARG A 50 -8.09 -8.42 -4.20
CA ARG A 50 -6.93 -9.27 -4.50
C ARG A 50 -5.61 -8.53 -4.27
N ILE A 51 -5.52 -7.28 -4.69
CA ILE A 51 -4.30 -6.48 -4.45
C ILE A 51 -4.11 -6.19 -2.96
N ASP A 52 -5.20 -5.97 -2.21
CA ASP A 52 -5.15 -5.80 -0.76
C ASP A 52 -4.57 -7.03 -0.04
N LEU A 53 -4.96 -8.23 -0.46
CA LEU A 53 -4.37 -9.48 0.05
C LEU A 53 -2.88 -9.59 -0.30
N ASN A 54 -2.49 -9.21 -1.52
CA ASN A 54 -1.09 -9.21 -1.93
C ASN A 54 -0.24 -8.21 -1.13
N ILE A 55 -0.81 -7.05 -0.76
CA ILE A 55 -0.16 -6.08 0.14
C ILE A 55 0.05 -6.70 1.53
N GLY A 56 -0.96 -7.40 2.05
CA GLY A 56 -0.83 -8.14 3.31
C GLY A 56 0.28 -9.19 3.28
N ALA A 57 0.35 -10.00 2.21
CA ALA A 57 1.39 -11.01 2.01
C ALA A 57 2.80 -10.41 1.90
N PHE A 58 2.93 -9.32 1.15
CA PHE A 58 4.18 -8.56 1.04
C PHE A 58 4.67 -8.08 2.41
N LEU A 59 3.77 -7.54 3.24
CA LEU A 59 4.13 -7.07 4.59
C LEU A 59 4.45 -8.21 5.57
N SER A 60 4.00 -9.46 5.33
CA SER A 60 4.30 -10.60 6.19
C SER A 60 5.60 -11.32 5.86
N GLU A 61 6.02 -11.34 4.59
CA GLU A 61 7.07 -12.27 4.13
C GLU A 61 8.39 -11.58 3.73
N GLU A 62 8.38 -10.29 3.43
CA GLU A 62 9.47 -9.65 2.68
C GLU A 62 10.41 -8.76 3.54
N PHE A 63 10.28 -8.76 4.87
CA PHE A 63 11.01 -7.84 5.76
C PHE A 63 11.84 -8.56 6.83
N ASP A 64 13.16 -8.35 6.79
CA ASP A 64 14.10 -8.83 7.82
C ASP A 64 14.05 -7.98 9.11
N LEU A 65 13.66 -6.71 8.99
CA LEU A 65 13.60 -5.75 10.09
C LEU A 65 12.17 -5.24 10.31
N GLN A 66 11.72 -5.29 11.56
CA GLN A 66 10.37 -4.86 11.94
C GLN A 66 10.10 -3.37 11.67
N ASN A 67 11.11 -2.51 11.81
CA ASN A 67 10.97 -1.07 11.55
C ASN A 67 10.69 -0.76 10.08
N ASP A 68 11.30 -1.51 9.17
CA ASP A 68 11.13 -1.35 7.73
C ASP A 68 9.70 -1.75 7.33
N LYS A 69 9.23 -2.87 7.87
CA LYS A 69 7.83 -3.32 7.71
C LYS A 69 6.83 -2.25 8.18
N LEU A 70 7.05 -1.66 9.35
CA LEU A 70 6.15 -0.62 9.89
C LEU A 70 6.08 0.63 8.99
N LEU A 71 7.21 1.02 8.39
CA LEU A 71 7.26 2.15 7.47
C LEU A 71 6.46 1.86 6.19
N PHE A 72 6.64 0.69 5.59
CA PHE A 72 5.86 0.28 4.41
C PHE A 72 4.38 0.14 4.74
N GLN A 73 4.05 -0.45 5.90
CA GLN A 73 2.67 -0.55 6.39
C GLN A 73 2.01 0.83 6.50
N SER A 74 2.69 1.81 7.11
CA SER A 74 2.18 3.18 7.26
C SER A 74 1.92 3.85 5.91
N ARG A 75 2.80 3.62 4.92
CA ARG A 75 2.63 4.15 3.56
C ARG A 75 1.44 3.52 2.86
N PHE A 76 1.28 2.21 2.95
CA PHE A 76 0.08 1.56 2.44
C PHE A 76 -1.17 2.11 3.14
N LEU A 77 -1.22 2.20 4.46
CA LEU A 77 -2.39 2.77 5.17
C LEU A 77 -2.76 4.17 4.68
N THR A 78 -1.78 5.02 4.40
CA THR A 78 -1.99 6.35 3.80
C THR A 78 -2.65 6.21 2.43
N LEU A 79 -2.14 5.32 1.57
CA LEU A 79 -2.76 5.02 0.28
C LEU A 79 -4.23 4.57 0.40
N TYR A 80 -4.57 3.72 1.38
CA TYR A 80 -5.96 3.31 1.60
C TYR A 80 -6.85 4.48 1.98
N ALA A 81 -6.39 5.33 2.91
CA ALA A 81 -7.11 6.53 3.32
C ALA A 81 -7.35 7.47 2.14
N ASP A 82 -6.33 7.68 1.32
CA ASP A 82 -6.37 8.52 0.13
C ASP A 82 -7.35 7.97 -0.92
N CYS A 83 -7.28 6.68 -1.23
CA CYS A 83 -8.23 6.01 -2.12
C CYS A 83 -9.67 6.07 -1.59
N ASN A 84 -9.87 5.93 -0.28
CA ASN A 84 -11.20 6.06 0.33
C ASN A 84 -11.73 7.49 0.21
N ALA A 85 -10.88 8.51 0.42
CA ALA A 85 -11.26 9.91 0.26
C ALA A 85 -11.60 10.25 -1.20
N ALA A 86 -10.89 9.67 -2.16
CA ALA A 86 -11.06 9.93 -3.59
C ALA A 86 -12.24 9.19 -4.22
N PHE A 87 -12.41 7.90 -3.87
CA PHE A 87 -13.28 6.98 -4.59
C PHE A 87 -14.41 6.39 -3.73
N GLY A 88 -14.49 6.75 -2.45
CA GLY A 88 -15.42 6.18 -1.47
C GLY A 88 -14.86 4.92 -0.80
N SER A 89 -15.39 4.57 0.37
CA SER A 89 -14.91 3.42 1.15
C SER A 89 -15.27 2.10 0.48
N LEU A 90 -14.33 1.15 0.49
CA LEU A 90 -14.65 -0.25 0.26
C LEU A 90 -15.22 -0.89 1.54
N ASN A 91 -15.74 -2.11 1.43
CA ASN A 91 -16.27 -2.85 2.57
C ASN A 91 -15.16 -3.22 3.58
N HIS A 92 -15.53 -3.75 4.75
CA HIS A 92 -14.62 -3.91 5.89
C HIS A 92 -13.59 -5.06 5.71
N GLY A 93 -13.65 -5.78 4.59
CA GLY A 93 -12.67 -6.84 4.26
C GLY A 93 -11.34 -6.29 3.73
N HIS A 94 -11.31 -5.03 3.29
CA HIS A 94 -10.11 -4.40 2.80
C HIS A 94 -9.27 -3.82 3.94
N CYS A 95 -7.95 -3.95 3.84
CA CYS A 95 -6.95 -3.45 4.77
C CYS A 95 -6.90 -4.19 6.12
N LEU A 96 -7.40 -5.43 6.19
CA LEU A 96 -7.35 -6.23 7.43
C LEU A 96 -5.92 -6.45 7.95
N TRP A 97 -4.95 -6.56 7.05
CA TRP A 97 -3.51 -6.62 7.38
C TRP A 97 -3.01 -5.36 8.11
N GLY A 98 -3.71 -4.24 7.97
CA GLY A 98 -3.38 -2.96 8.61
C GLY A 98 -3.78 -2.89 10.09
N PHE A 99 -4.72 -3.74 10.53
CA PHE A 99 -5.36 -3.66 11.85
C PHE A 99 -5.31 -4.94 12.68
N LYS A 100 -5.04 -6.10 12.06
CA LYS A 100 -4.91 -7.36 12.80
C LYS A 100 -3.51 -7.51 13.39
N VAL A 101 -3.46 -7.66 14.71
CA VAL A 101 -2.24 -7.85 15.51
C VAL A 101 -1.58 -9.21 15.22
N ASP A 102 -2.32 -10.18 14.67
CA ASP A 102 -1.84 -11.54 14.40
C ASP A 102 -0.95 -11.66 13.14
N TYR A 103 -0.72 -10.57 12.40
CA TYR A 103 0.28 -10.49 11.33
C TYR A 103 1.68 -10.07 11.84
N PHE A 104 1.87 -9.97 13.17
CA PHE A 104 3.10 -9.51 13.82
C PHE A 104 3.75 -10.59 14.69
#